data_AF-X0SZ79-F1
#
_entry.id   AF-X0SZ79-F1
#
_cell.length_a   1.000
_cell.length_b   1.000
_cell.length_c   1.000
_cell.angle_alpha   90.00
_cell.angle_beta   90.00
_cell.angle_gamma   90.00
#
_symmetry.space_group_name_H-M   'P 1'
#
loop_
_entity.id
_entity.type
_entity.pdbx_description
1 polymer ?
#
loop_
_entity_poly.entity_id
_entity_poly.type
_entity_poly.pdbx_seq_one_letter_code
_entity_poly.pdbx_strand_id
1 'polypeptide(L)'
;ISKLKERGKRIELIQRPKAEENIAVAAASILARAQFIELMEFMEKRFKHTFSKGASDTVIEEAVDFIKNGGKLTDVSKVHFKMTDKVRTKNEIEKRH
;
A
#
# COMPACT_ATOMS: atom_id res chain seq x y z
N ILE A 1 14.31 -11.07 -13.31
CA ILE A 1 15.76 -10.80 -13.08
C ILE A 1 16.15 -9.32 -13.27
N SER A 2 15.38 -8.46 -13.96
CA SER A 2 15.81 -7.07 -14.23
C SER A 2 15.79 -6.09 -13.04
N LYS A 3 15.20 -6.43 -11.88
CA LYS A 3 15.12 -5.52 -10.71
C LYS A 3 16.42 -5.40 -9.90
N LEU A 4 17.37 -6.33 -10.04
CA LEU A 4 18.60 -6.37 -9.23
C LEU A 4 19.88 -5.89 -9.96
N LYS A 5 19.80 -5.57 -11.27
CA LYS A 5 20.91 -5.06 -12.10
C LYS A 5 22.27 -5.72 -11.77
N GLU A 6 23.31 -4.95 -11.44
CA GLU A 6 24.67 -5.47 -11.17
C GLU A 6 24.83 -6.23 -9.85
N ARG A 7 24.02 -5.90 -8.82
CA ARG A 7 24.05 -6.60 -7.52
C ARG A 7 23.46 -8.00 -7.59
N GLY A 8 22.61 -8.27 -8.59
CA GLY A 8 22.07 -9.59 -8.87
C GLY A 8 23.08 -10.60 -9.40
N LYS A 9 24.22 -10.14 -9.94
CA LYS A 9 25.24 -11.02 -10.55
C LYS A 9 26.08 -11.80 -9.53
N ARG A 10 26.02 -11.41 -8.24
CA ARG A 10 26.81 -12.02 -7.15
C ARG A 10 25.96 -12.80 -6.14
N ILE A 11 24.65 -12.93 -6.36
CA ILE A 11 23.76 -13.67 -5.47
C ILE A 11 23.10 -14.82 -6.21
N GLU A 12 23.01 -15.97 -5.56
CA GLU A 12 22.17 -17.07 -6.05
C GLU A 12 20.71 -16.69 -5.82
N LEU A 13 19.97 -16.45 -6.91
CA LEU A 13 18.56 -16.10 -6.86
C LEU A 13 17.69 -17.34 -7.08
N ILE A 14 17.15 -17.89 -5.99
CA ILE A 14 16.18 -18.97 -6.05
C ILE A 14 14.78 -18.38 -5.92
N GLN A 15 13.95 -18.54 -6.95
CA GLN A 15 12.54 -18.14 -6.95
C GLN A 15 11.68 -19.38 -7.15
N ARG A 16 10.80 -19.66 -6.19
CA ARG A 16 9.85 -20.77 -6.25
C ARG A 16 8.51 -20.36 -5.63
N PRO A 17 7.40 -20.97 -6.05
CA PRO A 17 6.17 -20.94 -5.26
C PRO A 17 6.41 -21.49 -3.86
N LYS A 18 5.61 -21.04 -2.89
CA LYS A 18 5.66 -21.47 -1.48
C LYS A 18 7.06 -21.35 -0.84
N ALA A 19 7.78 -20.28 -1.14
CA ALA A 19 9.13 -20.08 -0.61
C ALA A 19 9.17 -19.94 0.93
N GLU A 20 8.03 -19.65 1.55
CA GLU A 20 7.83 -19.59 3.01
C GLU A 20 8.10 -20.91 3.75
N GLU A 21 8.23 -22.05 3.05
CA GLU A 21 8.71 -23.30 3.67
C GLU A 21 10.16 -23.17 4.17
N ASN A 22 10.94 -22.24 3.62
CA ASN A 22 12.25 -21.89 4.15
C ASN A 22 12.09 -20.95 5.36
N ILE A 23 12.68 -21.32 6.50
CA ILE A 23 12.59 -20.58 7.76
C ILE A 23 13.04 -19.12 7.61
N ALA A 24 14.09 -18.84 6.83
CA ALA A 24 14.55 -17.47 6.63
C ALA A 24 13.55 -16.63 5.83
N VAL A 25 12.86 -17.23 4.84
CA VAL A 25 11.81 -16.56 4.06
C VAL A 25 10.55 -16.34 4.92
N ALA A 26 10.18 -17.31 5.74
CA ALA A 26 9.08 -17.16 6.70
C ALA A 26 9.36 -16.03 7.70
N ALA A 27 10.56 -16.01 8.29
CA ALA A 27 10.98 -14.97 9.23
C ALA A 27 10.97 -13.58 8.58
N ALA A 28 11.52 -13.45 7.36
CA ALA A 28 11.47 -12.20 6.60
C ALA A 28 10.02 -11.74 6.34
N SER A 29 9.12 -12.68 6.03
CA SER A 29 7.70 -12.38 5.79
C SER A 29 6.99 -11.89 7.07
N ILE A 30 7.31 -12.48 8.22
CA ILE A 30 6.79 -12.03 9.53
C ILE A 30 7.29 -10.61 9.85
N LEU A 31 8.60 -10.36 9.71
CA LEU A 31 9.18 -9.05 9.95
C LEU A 31 8.58 -7.97 9.04
N ALA A 32 8.41 -8.27 7.76
CA ALA A 32 7.77 -7.35 6.81
C ALA A 32 6.32 -7.02 7.18
N ARG A 33 5.57 -8.00 7.69
CA ARG A 33 4.18 -7.80 8.15
C ARG A 33 4.12 -6.96 9.43
N ALA A 34 5.00 -7.21 10.39
CA ALA A 34 5.09 -6.41 11.61
C ALA A 34 5.39 -4.94 11.27
N GLN A 35 6.40 -4.71 10.43
CA GLN A 35 6.76 -3.37 9.98
C GLN A 35 5.62 -2.67 9.22
N PHE A 36 4.86 -3.42 8.41
CA PHE A 36 3.70 -2.90 7.71
C PHE A 36 2.62 -2.39 8.67
N ILE A 37 2.32 -3.13 9.74
CA ILE A 37 1.32 -2.72 10.74
C ILE A 37 1.78 -1.46 11.47
N GLU A 38 3.04 -1.42 11.91
CA GLU A 38 3.60 -0.24 12.57
C GLU A 38 3.56 1.01 11.68
N LEU A 39 3.88 0.86 10.39
CA LEU A 39 3.82 1.97 9.44
C LEU A 39 2.38 2.46 9.23
N MET A 40 1.41 1.54 9.16
CA MET A 40 0.00 1.92 9.05
C MET A 40 -0.45 2.73 10.26
N GLU A 41 -0.12 2.30 11.49
CA GLU A 41 -0.44 3.08 12.70
C GLU A 41 0.25 4.45 12.72
N PHE A 42 1.50 4.52 12.26
CA PHE A 42 2.21 5.78 12.12
C PHE A 42 1.52 6.71 11.12
N MET A 43 1.07 6.19 9.97
CA MET A 43 0.34 6.96 8.97
C MET A 43 -0.98 7.50 9.52
N GLU A 44 -1.75 6.67 10.23
CA GLU A 44 -3.01 7.09 10.84
C GLU A 44 -2.80 8.23 11.84
N LYS A 45 -1.76 8.14 12.68
CA LYS A 45 -1.39 9.21 13.63
C LYS A 45 -0.92 10.48 12.91
N ARG A 46 -0.10 10.34 11.87
CA ARG A 46 0.47 11.46 11.10
C ARG A 46 -0.61 12.26 10.39
N PHE A 47 -1.55 11.56 9.75
CA PHE A 47 -2.58 12.18 8.92
C PHE A 47 -3.90 12.39 9.67
N LYS A 48 -4.02 11.90 10.91
CA LYS A 48 -5.23 11.94 11.73
C LYS A 48 -6.45 11.40 10.98
N HIS A 49 -6.23 10.33 10.24
CA HIS A 49 -7.22 9.71 9.37
C HIS A 49 -7.01 8.20 9.39
N THR A 50 -8.10 7.43 9.41
CA THR A 50 -8.05 5.96 9.44
C THR A 50 -7.80 5.41 8.05
N PHE A 51 -6.94 4.40 7.92
CA PHE A 51 -6.67 3.77 6.63
C PHE A 51 -6.96 2.27 6.68
N SER A 52 -8.13 1.88 6.16
CA SER A 52 -8.51 0.47 6.06
C SER A 52 -7.55 -0.29 5.16
N LYS A 53 -7.16 -1.49 5.61
CA LYS A 53 -6.27 -2.38 4.86
C LYS A 53 -7.03 -3.03 3.71
N GLY A 54 -6.38 -3.17 2.56
CA GLY A 54 -6.91 -3.90 1.40
C GLY A 54 -7.40 -2.96 0.30
N ALA A 55 -8.47 -3.38 -0.38
CA ALA A 55 -9.01 -2.72 -1.56
C ALA A 55 -10.55 -2.85 -1.62
N SER A 56 -11.22 -2.77 -0.47
CA SER A 56 -12.68 -2.73 -0.40
C SER A 56 -13.21 -1.35 -0.79
N ASP A 57 -14.53 -1.24 -0.98
CA ASP A 57 -15.17 0.05 -1.27
C ASP A 57 -15.03 1.04 -0.11
N THR A 58 -14.89 0.56 1.13
CA THR A 58 -14.59 1.41 2.31
C THR A 58 -13.33 2.25 2.11
N VAL A 59 -12.30 1.70 1.45
CA VAL A 59 -11.05 2.42 1.16
C VAL A 59 -11.30 3.59 0.20
N ILE A 60 -12.30 3.48 -0.68
CA ILE A 60 -12.68 4.57 -1.59
C ILE A 60 -13.32 5.70 -0.77
N GLU A 61 -14.26 5.38 0.12
CA GLU A 61 -14.92 6.36 0.99
C GLU A 61 -13.91 7.13 1.85
N GLU A 62 -13.03 6.40 2.53
CA GLU A 62 -11.96 6.97 3.35
C GLU A 62 -11.04 7.86 2.51
N ALA A 63 -10.63 7.41 1.32
CA ALA A 63 -9.78 8.21 0.44
C ALA A 63 -10.46 9.49 -0.07
N VAL A 64 -11.77 9.46 -0.32
CA VAL A 64 -12.54 10.66 -0.67
C VAL A 64 -12.62 11.62 0.52
N ASP A 65 -12.93 11.12 1.72
CA ASP A 65 -12.95 11.92 2.95
C ASP A 65 -11.57 12.55 3.23
N PHE A 66 -10.50 11.78 3.08
CA PHE A 66 -9.14 12.26 3.23
C PHE A 66 -8.83 13.44 2.28
N ILE A 67 -9.26 13.36 1.01
CA ILE A 67 -9.11 14.47 0.04
C ILE A 67 -9.91 15.70 0.48
N LYS A 68 -11.15 15.51 0.94
CA LYS A 68 -12.01 16.61 1.42
C LYS A 68 -11.38 17.35 2.60
N ASN A 69 -10.70 16.62 3.48
CA ASN A 69 -9.95 17.16 4.61
C ASN A 69 -8.60 17.80 4.22
N GLY A 70 -8.35 18.02 2.91
CA GLY A 70 -7.15 18.67 2.38
C GLY A 70 -5.96 17.72 2.14
N GLY A 71 -6.17 16.41 2.32
CA GLY A 71 -5.17 15.39 2.09
C GLY A 71 -4.85 15.18 0.60
N LYS A 72 -3.62 14.75 0.31
CA LYS A 72 -3.17 14.42 -1.05
C LYS A 72 -2.94 12.93 -1.18
N LEU A 73 -3.60 12.29 -2.14
CA LEU A 73 -3.43 10.85 -2.39
C LEU A 73 -2.00 10.44 -2.74
N THR A 74 -1.18 11.36 -3.27
CA THR A 74 0.24 11.13 -3.54
C THR A 74 1.05 10.79 -2.29
N ASP A 75 0.57 11.20 -1.11
CA ASP A 75 1.32 11.10 0.14
C ASP A 75 0.99 9.81 0.89
N VAL A 76 -0.17 9.19 0.58
CA VAL A 76 -0.73 8.06 1.33
C VAL A 76 -1.07 6.83 0.49
N SER A 77 -1.04 6.94 -0.85
CA SER A 77 -1.56 5.88 -1.72
C SER A 77 -0.66 5.55 -2.91
N LYS A 78 -0.88 4.36 -3.47
CA LYS A 78 -0.29 3.94 -4.75
C LYS A 78 -1.16 4.49 -5.88
N VAL A 79 -0.85 5.71 -6.32
CA VAL A 79 -1.67 6.47 -7.28
C VAL A 79 -1.87 5.83 -8.67
N HIS A 80 -1.13 4.77 -9.00
CA HIS A 80 -1.26 4.03 -10.26
C HIS A 80 -2.26 2.86 -10.17
N PHE A 81 -2.90 2.67 -9.03
CA PHE A 81 -3.93 1.63 -8.88
C PHE A 81 -5.25 2.11 -9.47
N LYS A 82 -6.01 1.21 -10.11
CA LYS A 82 -7.38 1.48 -10.62
C LYS A 82 -8.32 2.07 -9.56
N MET A 83 -8.03 1.83 -8.28
CA MET A 83 -8.76 2.42 -7.16
C MET A 83 -8.68 3.95 -7.14
N THR A 84 -7.53 4.52 -7.50
CA THR A 84 -7.33 5.97 -7.53
C THR A 84 -8.27 6.65 -8.53
N ASP A 85 -8.55 6.01 -9.66
CA ASP A 85 -9.52 6.52 -10.64
C ASP A 85 -10.94 6.51 -10.05
N LYS A 86 -11.33 5.43 -9.35
CA LYS A 86 -12.63 5.37 -8.67
C LYS A 86 -12.80 6.48 -7.64
N VAL A 87 -11.76 6.75 -6.85
CA VAL A 87 -11.76 7.84 -5.85
C VAL A 87 -11.94 9.19 -6.52
N ARG A 88 -11.23 9.45 -7.64
CA ARG A 88 -11.36 10.71 -8.40
C ARG A 88 -12.77 10.89 -8.94
N THR A 89 -13.32 9.87 -9.61
CA THR A 89 -14.69 9.91 -10.14
C THR A 89 -15.71 10.17 -9.03
N LYS A 90 -15.60 9.47 -7.89
CA LYS A 90 -16.53 9.65 -6.77
C LYS A 90 -16.43 11.07 -6.18
N ASN A 91 -15.21 11.56 -5.93
CA ASN A 91 -14.99 12.91 -5.43
C ASN A 91 -15.51 13.99 -6.40
N GLU A 92 -15.44 13.77 -7.71
CA GLU A 92 -16.02 14.69 -8.71
C GLU A 92 -17.56 14.70 -8.68
N ILE A 93 -18.19 13.54 -8.53
CA ILE A 93 -19.65 13.43 -8.40
C ILE A 93 -20.14 14.16 -7.15
N GLU A 94 -19.47 13.96 -6.01
CA GLU A 94 -19.86 14.59 -4.74
C GLU A 94 -19.64 16.10 -4.68
N LYS A 95 -18.78 16.66 -5.53
CA LYS A 95 -18.59 18.13 -5.64
C LYS A 95 -19.65 18.82 -6.49
N ARG A 96 -20.40 18.07 -7.29
CA ARG A 96 -21.43 18.60 -8.20
C ARG A 96 -22.82 18.65 -7.55
N HIS A 97 -22.97 18.04 -6.37
CA HIS A 97 -24.15 18.08 -5.52
C HIS A 97 -23.88 18.99 -4.33
#